data_AF-A0A7S0JMW5-F1
#
_entry.id   AF-A0A7S0JMW5-F1
#
_cell.length_a   1.000
_cell.length_b   1.000
_cell.length_c   1.000
_cell.angle_alpha   90.00
_cell.angle_beta   90.00
_cell.angle_gamma   90.00
#
_symmetry.space_group_name_H-M   'P 1'
#
loop_
_entity.id
_entity.type
_entity.pdbx_description
1 polymer ?
#
loop_
_entity_poly.entity_id
_entity_poly.type
_entity_poly.pdbx_seq_one_letter_code
_entity_poly.pdbx_strand_id
1 'polypeptide(L)'
;GWVAADWKADGERVQVHVSAEGGRVFSRNGEDSTAKFGALAESLWAAADAAARAHGKAVTPFVVDGEAVLLEEAREGDAGQGAVWPRAIAADRGAFRLMPFREVARLARKGTSLHEQRGTDNEGGEVASGSGSSGGSAGPARKLGVVVFDLLFSEGAGLLSLPLRKRRERLGGLFAGNTGFATGVALAPGVDVEASADGVRLSRRSANGWGGASRTGGAESSECLAAALRNEALLAAAHGGEGLMLKPLDKGSAARKGAASGAADPAEYRPATRSTSWVKLKVDAQGVRSKAPAADAAVGGDTLDLIVVGAFRGKGRRAKGPGAFLVGCLADERGSETGRGGSRTTPEARPLEVVPVARIGTGLSDADLERFGERVRAAEAAGEAGPEPPGWVRLPKRLSKARAPHVWLHDATTFPPWEVKATEATPSAEYEAGSFARQAQDGAGFSLRFPRLVRERPDKPHERASTEADVVALSEQDRCDGQARRA
;
A
#
# COMPACT_ATOMS: atom_id res chain seq x y z
N GLY A 1 13.14 -0.16 -26.00
CA GLY A 1 14.25 -0.05 -25.04
C GLY A 1 13.93 -0.83 -23.77
N TRP A 2 14.95 -1.18 -22.99
CA TRP A 2 14.82 -2.10 -21.86
C TRP A 2 14.23 -1.42 -20.61
N VAL A 3 13.31 -2.13 -19.96
CA VAL A 3 12.65 -1.77 -18.71
C VAL A 3 12.68 -2.98 -17.79
N ALA A 4 13.07 -2.79 -16.54
CA ALA A 4 12.91 -3.82 -15.55
C ALA A 4 11.53 -3.74 -14.92
N ALA A 5 10.86 -4.88 -14.86
CA ALA A 5 9.70 -5.12 -14.03
C ALA A 5 10.15 -5.79 -12.73
N ASP A 6 10.38 -4.99 -11.69
CA ASP A 6 10.69 -5.49 -10.34
C ASP A 6 9.40 -5.83 -9.62
N TRP A 7 9.39 -6.88 -8.82
CA TRP A 7 8.29 -7.11 -7.91
C TRP A 7 8.22 -5.99 -6.89
N LYS A 8 7.03 -5.46 -6.70
CA LYS A 8 6.77 -4.44 -5.72
C LYS A 8 6.43 -5.11 -4.39
N ALA A 9 7.36 -5.15 -3.46
CA ALA A 9 7.09 -5.59 -2.10
C ALA A 9 6.03 -4.68 -1.40
N ASP A 10 5.28 -5.27 -0.47
CA ASP A 10 4.33 -4.59 0.41
C ASP A 10 4.97 -4.35 1.79
N GLY A 11 5.82 -3.32 1.88
CA GLY A 11 6.59 -3.04 3.09
C GLY A 11 6.78 -1.55 3.33
N GLU A 12 7.81 -1.22 4.10
CA GLU A 12 8.18 0.16 4.39
C GLU A 12 9.49 0.51 3.66
N ARG A 13 9.45 1.52 2.79
CA ARG A 13 10.65 1.92 2.04
C ARG A 13 11.73 2.43 2.99
N VAL A 14 12.92 1.87 2.86
CA VAL A 14 14.10 2.18 3.64
C VAL A 14 15.29 2.50 2.72
N GLN A 15 16.03 3.55 3.07
CA GLN A 15 17.36 3.79 2.56
C GLN A 15 18.36 3.41 3.65
N VAL A 16 19.22 2.43 3.38
CA VAL A 16 20.15 1.89 4.38
C VAL A 16 21.56 2.29 4.02
N HIS A 17 22.22 3.00 4.94
CA HIS A 17 23.63 3.37 4.88
C HIS A 17 24.40 2.38 5.74
N VAL A 18 25.37 1.68 5.14
CA VAL A 18 26.07 0.58 5.79
C VAL A 18 27.57 0.83 5.75
N SER A 19 28.24 0.61 6.88
CA SER A 19 29.69 0.72 7.04
C SER A 19 30.20 -0.31 8.05
N ALA A 20 31.52 -0.41 8.19
CA ALA A 20 32.14 -1.29 9.18
C ALA A 20 31.82 -0.90 10.64
N GLU A 21 31.49 0.37 10.88
CA GLU A 21 31.16 0.92 12.21
C GLU A 21 29.67 0.77 12.56
N GLY A 22 28.87 0.19 11.65
CA GLY A 22 27.42 0.07 11.76
C GLY A 22 26.69 0.77 10.63
N GLY A 23 25.38 0.94 10.78
CA GLY A 23 24.57 1.56 9.75
C GLY A 23 23.39 2.38 10.26
N ARG A 24 22.86 3.19 9.36
CA ARG A 24 21.70 4.06 9.59
C ARG A 24 20.62 3.75 8.57
N VAL A 25 19.37 3.81 9.00
CA VAL A 25 18.22 3.52 8.16
C VAL A 25 17.34 4.76 8.12
N PHE A 26 17.01 5.23 6.93
CA PHE A 26 16.16 6.39 6.72
C PHE A 26 14.86 5.99 6.03
N SER A 27 13.75 6.60 6.46
CA SER A 27 12.45 6.42 5.84
C SER A 27 12.41 7.06 4.45
N ARG A 28 11.34 6.80 3.71
CA ARG A 28 11.03 7.48 2.45
C ARG A 28 11.15 9.02 2.51
N ASN A 29 10.86 9.63 3.65
CA ASN A 29 10.85 11.08 3.83
C ASN A 29 12.16 11.62 4.44
N GLY A 30 13.17 10.76 4.63
CA GLY A 30 14.46 11.13 5.23
C GLY A 30 14.45 11.14 6.76
N GLU A 31 13.42 10.58 7.40
CA GLU A 31 13.38 10.46 8.86
C GLU A 31 14.26 9.28 9.32
N ASP A 32 15.03 9.48 10.39
CA ASP A 32 15.85 8.41 10.97
C ASP A 32 14.94 7.32 11.55
N SER A 33 15.02 6.14 10.94
CA SER A 33 14.29 4.92 11.29
C SER A 33 15.21 3.83 11.82
N THR A 34 16.45 4.17 12.17
CA THR A 34 17.47 3.22 12.64
C THR A 34 17.02 2.47 13.90
N ALA A 35 16.32 3.14 14.82
CA ALA A 35 15.80 2.49 16.02
C ALA A 35 14.78 1.37 15.72
N LYS A 36 14.09 1.44 14.58
CA LYS A 36 13.10 0.44 14.13
C LYS A 36 13.73 -0.64 13.24
N PHE A 37 14.67 -0.26 12.38
CA PHE A 37 15.16 -1.11 11.28
C PHE A 37 16.68 -1.33 11.28
N GLY A 38 17.39 -0.98 12.36
CA GLY A 38 18.86 -1.03 12.44
C GLY A 38 19.45 -2.41 12.10
N ALA A 39 18.77 -3.49 12.49
CA ALA A 39 19.18 -4.87 12.18
C ALA A 39 19.28 -5.17 10.66
N LEU A 40 18.63 -4.37 9.81
CA LEU A 40 18.79 -4.48 8.35
C LEU A 40 20.22 -4.14 7.91
N ALA A 41 20.84 -3.14 8.53
CA ALA A 41 22.21 -2.75 8.19
C ALA A 41 23.21 -3.87 8.54
N GLU A 42 23.01 -4.53 9.68
CA GLU A 42 23.81 -5.68 10.10
C GLU A 42 23.66 -6.85 9.12
N SER A 43 22.42 -7.17 8.72
CA SER A 43 22.14 -8.22 7.74
C SER A 43 22.78 -7.93 6.37
N LEU A 44 22.69 -6.67 5.92
CA LEU A 44 23.31 -6.22 4.67
C LEU A 44 24.83 -6.28 4.71
N TRP A 45 25.45 -5.84 5.81
CA TRP A 45 26.90 -5.92 5.97
C TRP A 45 27.38 -7.37 5.98
N ALA A 46 26.73 -8.24 6.77
CA ALA A 46 27.09 -9.66 6.86
C ALA A 46 26.98 -10.37 5.50
N ALA A 47 25.91 -10.09 4.73
CA ALA A 47 25.74 -10.66 3.40
C ALA A 47 26.85 -10.22 2.43
N ALA A 48 27.18 -8.92 2.41
CA ALA A 48 28.25 -8.37 1.58
C ALA A 48 29.64 -8.87 2.01
N ASP A 49 29.88 -9.01 3.31
CA ASP A 49 31.17 -9.41 3.87
C ASP A 49 31.48 -10.87 3.60
N ALA A 50 30.49 -11.76 3.75
CA ALA A 50 30.63 -13.14 3.34
C ALA A 50 30.90 -13.27 1.82
N ALA A 51 30.27 -12.43 0.99
CA ALA A 51 30.53 -12.39 -0.45
C ALA A 51 31.94 -11.89 -0.78
N ALA A 52 32.40 -10.82 -0.11
CA ALA A 52 33.72 -10.25 -0.33
C ALA A 52 34.85 -11.21 0.10
N ARG A 53 34.69 -11.88 1.25
CA ARG A 53 35.64 -12.86 1.77
C ARG A 53 35.84 -14.05 0.84
N ALA A 54 34.76 -14.52 0.19
CA ALA A 54 34.85 -15.58 -0.81
C ALA A 54 35.77 -15.23 -2.00
N HIS A 55 36.06 -13.93 -2.20
CA HIS A 55 36.94 -13.41 -3.24
C HIS A 55 38.20 -12.71 -2.70
N GLY A 56 38.52 -12.88 -1.41
CA GLY A 56 39.70 -12.26 -0.79
C GLY A 56 39.65 -10.72 -0.76
N LYS A 57 38.46 -10.12 -0.75
CA LYS A 57 38.24 -8.67 -0.70
C LYS A 57 37.66 -8.24 0.65
N ALA A 58 37.80 -6.96 0.96
CA ALA A 58 37.08 -6.31 2.05
C ALA A 58 35.86 -5.54 1.52
N VAL A 59 34.79 -5.50 2.29
CA VAL A 59 33.61 -4.67 1.98
C VAL A 59 33.93 -3.21 2.23
N THR A 60 33.48 -2.35 1.33
CA THR A 60 33.53 -0.89 1.50
C THR A 60 32.13 -0.36 1.86
N PRO A 61 32.01 0.81 2.50
CA PRO A 61 30.71 1.39 2.81
C PRO A 61 29.83 1.54 1.56
N PHE A 62 28.53 1.29 1.73
CA PHE A 62 27.56 1.34 0.64
C PHE A 62 26.21 1.88 1.11
N VAL A 63 25.41 2.38 0.16
CA VAL A 63 24.05 2.85 0.40
C VAL A 63 23.09 2.14 -0.55
N VAL A 64 22.08 1.47 0.00
CA VAL A 64 21.03 0.77 -0.77
C VAL A 64 19.66 1.39 -0.55
N ASP A 65 18.80 1.23 -1.56
CA ASP A 65 17.37 1.54 -1.48
C ASP A 65 16.59 0.22 -1.53
N GLY A 66 15.68 0.03 -0.59
CA GLY A 66 14.96 -1.22 -0.39
C GLY A 66 13.61 -1.06 0.28
N GLU A 67 12.90 -2.17 0.39
CA GLU A 67 11.66 -2.26 1.14
C GLU A 67 11.88 -3.16 2.36
N ALA A 68 11.72 -2.62 3.56
CA ALA A 68 11.70 -3.39 4.79
C ALA A 68 10.41 -4.22 4.85
N VAL A 69 10.56 -5.52 5.06
CA VAL A 69 9.47 -6.50 5.07
C VAL A 69 9.55 -7.38 6.31
N LEU A 70 8.41 -7.90 6.73
CA LEU A 70 8.35 -8.91 7.78
C LEU A 70 8.08 -10.26 7.13
N LEU A 71 8.85 -11.25 7.55
CA LEU A 71 8.87 -12.60 7.03
C LEU A 71 8.34 -13.54 8.12
N GLU A 72 7.55 -14.53 7.73
CA GLU A 72 7.10 -15.62 8.59
C GLU A 72 7.59 -16.94 8.05
N GLU A 73 8.20 -17.77 8.90
CA GLU A 73 8.68 -19.11 8.50
C GLU A 73 7.50 -20.02 8.14
N ALA A 74 7.56 -20.61 6.94
CA ALA A 74 6.59 -21.59 6.46
C ALA A 74 6.79 -22.92 7.20
N ARG A 75 5.70 -23.53 7.67
CA ARG A 75 5.75 -24.81 8.40
C ARG A 75 5.77 -26.00 7.44
N GLU A 76 6.26 -27.15 7.90
CA GLU A 76 6.10 -28.40 7.14
C GLU A 76 4.60 -28.70 6.94
N GLY A 77 4.15 -28.81 5.68
CA GLY A 77 2.73 -28.95 5.31
C GLY A 77 2.06 -27.68 4.76
N ASP A 78 2.72 -26.51 4.83
CA ASP A 78 2.24 -25.25 4.24
C ASP A 78 2.37 -25.21 2.69
N ALA A 79 2.85 -26.30 2.08
CA ALA A 79 2.94 -26.50 0.64
C ALA A 79 1.52 -26.63 0.02
N GLY A 80 0.79 -25.53 -0.01
CA GLY A 80 -0.58 -25.44 -0.55
C GLY A 80 -1.50 -24.42 0.12
N GLN A 81 -1.07 -23.72 1.19
CA GLN A 81 -1.92 -22.75 1.90
C GLN A 81 -1.22 -21.39 2.11
N GLY A 82 -0.81 -20.74 1.03
CA GLY A 82 -0.17 -19.41 1.07
C GLY A 82 1.15 -19.37 0.32
N ALA A 83 1.28 -18.37 -0.56
CA ALA A 83 2.35 -18.29 -1.53
C ALA A 83 3.73 -18.06 -0.89
N VAL A 84 4.56 -19.09 -1.01
CA VAL A 84 6.00 -19.10 -0.74
C VAL A 84 6.72 -18.22 -1.76
N TRP A 85 7.52 -17.23 -1.36
CA TRP A 85 8.33 -16.40 -2.29
C TRP A 85 9.03 -17.28 -3.36
N PRO A 86 9.06 -16.89 -4.66
CA PRO A 86 9.32 -17.84 -5.73
C PRO A 86 10.60 -18.63 -5.54
N ARG A 87 10.49 -19.96 -5.74
CA ARG A 87 11.61 -20.93 -5.85
C ARG A 87 12.74 -20.50 -6.81
N ALA A 88 12.50 -19.47 -7.63
CA ALA A 88 13.46 -18.90 -8.57
C ALA A 88 14.55 -18.04 -7.92
N ILE A 89 14.52 -17.79 -6.61
CA ILE A 89 15.68 -17.34 -5.81
C ILE A 89 16.19 -18.54 -5.01
N ALA A 90 16.96 -19.37 -5.71
CA ALA A 90 17.37 -20.74 -5.43
C ALA A 90 18.37 -20.93 -4.26
N ALA A 91 18.17 -20.25 -3.14
CA ALA A 91 18.82 -20.60 -1.86
C ALA A 91 17.79 -20.92 -0.76
N ASP A 92 16.64 -20.23 -0.77
CA ASP A 92 15.58 -20.45 0.22
C ASP A 92 14.50 -21.38 -0.31
N ARG A 93 14.70 -22.67 -0.05
CA ARG A 93 13.67 -23.69 -0.22
C ARG A 93 12.43 -23.28 0.58
N GLY A 94 11.38 -22.76 -0.04
CA GLY A 94 10.05 -22.92 0.54
C GLY A 94 9.71 -22.13 1.82
N ALA A 95 10.69 -21.49 2.47
CA ALA A 95 10.69 -21.38 3.92
C ALA A 95 10.12 -20.08 4.48
N PHE A 96 9.82 -19.08 3.65
CA PHE A 96 9.36 -17.77 4.14
C PHE A 96 8.17 -17.22 3.35
N ARG A 97 7.22 -16.63 4.07
CA ARG A 97 6.09 -15.87 3.55
C ARG A 97 6.24 -14.39 3.90
N LEU A 98 5.94 -13.50 2.95
CA LEU A 98 5.85 -12.07 3.23
C LEU A 98 4.56 -11.77 3.99
N MET A 99 4.72 -11.04 5.09
CA MET A 99 3.59 -10.56 5.87
C MET A 99 3.08 -9.23 5.29
N PRO A 100 1.78 -8.94 5.40
CA PRO A 100 1.22 -7.67 4.91
C PRO A 100 1.85 -6.47 5.60
N PHE A 101 1.89 -5.32 4.92
CA PHE A 101 2.46 -4.07 5.42
C PHE A 101 2.04 -3.70 6.86
N ARG A 102 0.79 -4.00 7.24
CA ARG A 102 0.27 -3.69 8.59
C ARG A 102 1.10 -4.33 9.71
N GLU A 103 1.72 -5.48 9.47
CA GLU A 103 2.56 -6.17 10.45
C GLU A 103 3.91 -5.45 10.59
N VAL A 104 4.50 -4.97 9.48
CA VAL A 104 5.69 -4.11 9.50
C VAL A 104 5.41 -2.77 10.18
N ALA A 105 4.22 -2.20 9.96
CA ALA A 105 3.80 -0.94 10.55
C ALA A 105 3.64 -1.02 12.08
N ARG A 106 3.26 -2.19 12.60
CA ARG A 106 3.10 -2.47 14.04
C ARG A 106 4.42 -2.66 14.80
N LEU A 107 5.53 -2.91 14.09
CA LEU A 107 6.84 -3.04 14.74
C LEU A 107 7.15 -1.81 15.58
N ALA A 108 7.48 -2.04 16.85
CA ALA A 108 7.81 -0.99 17.79
C ALA A 108 9.00 -0.15 17.29
N ARG A 109 8.98 1.15 17.55
CA ARG A 109 10.07 2.07 17.16
C ARG A 109 11.37 1.86 17.93
N LYS A 110 11.38 0.97 18.95
CA LYS A 110 12.54 0.66 19.78
C LYS A 110 12.93 -0.81 19.61
N GLY A 111 14.04 -1.05 18.93
CA GLY A 111 15.15 -1.89 19.42
C GLY A 111 14.86 -3.34 19.82
N THR A 112 13.81 -3.97 19.32
CA THR A 112 13.69 -5.42 19.43
C THR A 112 14.57 -6.05 18.35
N SER A 113 15.74 -6.53 18.77
CA SER A 113 16.47 -7.58 18.07
C SER A 113 15.46 -8.70 17.77
N LEU A 114 15.00 -8.76 16.52
CA LEU A 114 14.09 -9.79 16.02
C LEU A 114 14.84 -11.09 15.73
N HIS A 115 16.02 -11.31 16.34
CA HIS A 115 16.73 -12.56 16.17
C HIS A 115 16.01 -13.76 16.78
N GLU A 116 14.99 -13.55 17.63
CA GLU A 116 14.13 -14.62 18.15
C GLU A 116 12.91 -14.03 18.88
N GLN A 117 11.99 -13.34 18.19
CA GLN A 117 10.66 -13.13 18.80
C GLN A 117 9.80 -14.36 18.57
N ARG A 118 9.90 -15.31 19.49
CA ARG A 118 8.84 -16.30 19.70
C ARG A 118 7.64 -15.56 20.29
N GLY A 119 6.53 -15.53 19.56
CA GLY A 119 5.34 -14.78 19.95
C GLY A 119 4.87 -15.18 21.34
N THR A 120 4.95 -14.25 22.29
CA THR A 120 4.12 -14.26 23.48
C THR A 120 3.12 -13.13 23.31
N ASP A 121 1.89 -13.48 22.95
CA ASP A 121 0.77 -12.56 23.12
C ASP A 121 0.61 -12.33 24.63
N ASN A 122 0.95 -11.14 25.10
CA ASN A 122 0.43 -10.68 26.39
C ASN A 122 0.21 -9.17 26.30
N GLU A 123 -1.05 -8.79 26.10
CA GLU A 123 -1.55 -7.46 26.41
C GLU A 123 -1.47 -7.24 27.92
N GLY A 124 -1.21 -5.99 28.33
CA GLY A 124 -0.79 -5.65 29.69
C GLY A 124 -1.72 -6.08 30.83
N GLY A 125 -1.09 -6.40 31.96
CA GLY A 125 -1.73 -6.55 33.27
C GLY A 125 -0.80 -7.23 34.27
N GLU A 126 -0.35 -6.50 35.30
CA GLU A 126 0.16 -7.12 36.52
C GLU A 126 -0.92 -8.05 37.10
N VAL A 127 -0.51 -9.22 37.64
CA VAL A 127 -0.87 -9.77 38.96
C VAL A 127 -0.58 -11.29 39.02
N ALA A 128 0.07 -11.67 40.13
CA ALA A 128 0.11 -12.96 40.83
C ALA A 128 0.84 -14.18 40.25
N SER A 129 1.78 -14.64 41.07
CA SER A 129 2.39 -15.96 41.11
C SER A 129 1.37 -17.10 41.09
N GLY A 130 1.50 -18.00 40.12
CA GLY A 130 0.79 -19.28 40.07
C GLY A 130 1.52 -20.25 39.15
N SER A 131 2.08 -21.31 39.72
CA SER A 131 2.71 -22.42 39.01
C SER A 131 1.66 -23.19 38.20
N GLY A 132 1.70 -23.06 36.88
CA GLY A 132 0.84 -23.81 35.96
C GLY A 132 1.56 -24.08 34.64
N SER A 133 2.04 -25.32 34.48
CA SER A 133 2.56 -25.84 33.21
C SER A 133 1.40 -25.95 32.22
N SER A 134 1.32 -25.02 31.25
CA SER A 134 0.47 -25.15 30.07
C SER A 134 1.33 -25.11 28.81
N GLY A 135 1.30 -26.20 28.04
CA GLY A 135 1.98 -26.32 26.76
C GLY A 135 1.30 -25.46 25.71
N GLY A 136 1.76 -24.22 25.54
CA GLY A 136 1.41 -23.38 24.39
C GLY A 136 2.23 -23.80 23.17
N SER A 137 1.59 -24.23 22.08
CA SER A 137 2.30 -24.43 20.81
C SER A 137 2.77 -23.06 20.30
N ALA A 138 4.09 -22.82 20.28
CA ALA A 138 4.66 -21.56 19.82
C ALA A 138 4.24 -21.23 18.37
N GLY A 139 3.85 -19.97 18.11
CA GLY A 139 3.57 -19.45 16.76
C GLY A 139 4.78 -19.54 15.82
N PRO A 140 4.58 -19.41 14.49
CA PRO A 140 5.69 -19.45 13.53
C PRO A 140 6.67 -18.29 13.77
N ALA A 141 7.97 -18.54 13.60
CA ALA A 141 9.00 -17.54 13.81
C ALA A 141 8.89 -16.42 12.76
N ARG A 142 9.02 -15.16 13.22
CA ARG A 142 8.99 -13.98 12.37
C ARG A 142 10.34 -13.29 12.34
N LYS A 143 10.75 -12.82 11.17
CA LYS A 143 12.04 -12.17 10.94
C LYS A 143 11.89 -10.90 10.11
N LEU A 144 12.64 -9.86 10.47
CA LEU A 144 12.77 -8.66 9.65
C LEU A 144 13.72 -8.92 8.48
N GLY A 145 13.33 -8.53 7.27
CA GLY A 145 14.17 -8.61 6.08
C GLY A 145 14.07 -7.35 5.22
N VAL A 146 14.92 -7.28 4.19
CA VAL A 146 14.91 -6.20 3.20
C VAL A 146 14.90 -6.75 1.79
N VAL A 147 14.01 -6.21 0.96
CA VAL A 147 14.01 -6.42 -0.49
C VAL A 147 14.71 -5.22 -1.14
N VAL A 148 15.97 -5.40 -1.50
CA VAL A 148 16.84 -4.37 -2.08
C VAL A 148 16.59 -4.25 -3.58
N PHE A 149 16.40 -3.02 -4.07
CA PHE A 149 16.06 -2.78 -5.48
C PHE A 149 16.95 -1.75 -6.19
N ASP A 150 17.84 -1.04 -5.47
CA ASP A 150 18.81 -0.12 -6.06
C ASP A 150 20.06 0.05 -5.18
N LEU A 151 21.16 0.50 -5.78
CA LEU A 151 22.43 0.83 -5.13
C LEU A 151 22.79 2.27 -5.46
N LEU A 152 22.96 3.10 -4.43
CA LEU A 152 23.12 4.55 -4.57
C LEU A 152 24.57 5.00 -4.38
N PHE A 153 25.35 4.24 -3.62
CA PHE A 153 26.75 4.52 -3.30
C PHE A 153 27.48 3.20 -3.03
N SER A 154 28.71 3.07 -3.52
CA SER A 154 29.62 1.97 -3.21
C SER A 154 31.04 2.35 -3.61
N GLU A 155 32.06 1.71 -3.04
CA GLU A 155 33.46 1.89 -3.47
C GLU A 155 33.91 3.37 -3.42
N GLY A 156 33.41 4.14 -2.46
CA GLY A 156 33.75 5.56 -2.29
C GLY A 156 33.09 6.52 -3.28
N ALA A 157 32.21 6.04 -4.18
CA ALA A 157 31.60 6.86 -5.22
C ALA A 157 30.07 6.83 -5.20
N GLY A 158 29.46 7.98 -5.46
CA GLY A 158 28.03 8.10 -5.72
C GLY A 158 27.68 7.52 -7.09
N LEU A 159 26.63 6.70 -7.17
CA LEU A 159 26.23 5.98 -8.37
C LEU A 159 25.02 6.60 -9.08
N LEU A 160 24.50 7.73 -8.58
CA LEU A 160 23.20 8.28 -8.98
C LEU A 160 23.09 8.61 -10.48
N SER A 161 24.20 9.03 -11.10
CA SER A 161 24.30 9.34 -12.53
C SER A 161 24.50 8.13 -13.43
N LEU A 162 24.77 6.95 -12.85
CA LEU A 162 24.86 5.72 -13.63
C LEU A 162 23.45 5.27 -14.01
N PRO A 163 23.26 4.65 -15.19
CA PRO A 163 22.01 3.99 -15.53
C PRO A 163 21.68 2.88 -14.53
N LEU A 164 20.39 2.63 -14.33
CA LEU A 164 19.89 1.62 -13.40
C LEU A 164 20.52 0.23 -13.64
N ARG A 165 20.72 -0.18 -14.90
CA ARG A 165 21.41 -1.44 -15.23
C ARG A 165 22.79 -1.53 -14.56
N LYS A 166 23.60 -0.47 -14.63
CA LYS A 166 24.95 -0.44 -14.04
C LYS A 166 24.94 -0.43 -12.52
N ARG A 167 23.98 0.27 -11.91
CA ARG A 167 23.80 0.23 -10.44
C ARG A 167 23.44 -1.18 -9.97
N ARG A 168 22.63 -1.90 -10.74
CA ARG A 168 22.21 -3.28 -10.44
C ARG A 168 23.27 -4.33 -10.70
N GLU A 169 24.08 -4.18 -11.75
CA GLU A 169 25.27 -5.02 -11.95
C GLU A 169 26.19 -4.93 -10.71
N ARG A 170 26.45 -3.71 -10.23
CA ARG A 170 27.22 -3.48 -8.99
C ARG A 170 26.54 -4.05 -7.74
N LEU A 171 25.22 -3.88 -7.62
CA LEU A 171 24.43 -4.45 -6.54
C LEU A 171 24.51 -5.98 -6.51
N GLY A 172 24.42 -6.64 -7.67
CA GLY A 172 24.59 -8.08 -7.79
C GLY A 172 26.00 -8.53 -7.39
N GLY A 173 27.03 -7.79 -7.83
CA GLY A 173 28.42 -8.03 -7.45
C GLY A 173 28.70 -7.84 -5.96
N LEU A 174 28.02 -6.89 -5.30
CA LEU A 174 28.16 -6.61 -3.87
C LEU A 174 27.81 -7.83 -3.00
N PHE A 175 26.80 -8.60 -3.41
CA PHE A 175 26.36 -9.78 -2.67
C PHE A 175 26.79 -11.11 -3.28
N ALA A 176 27.25 -11.15 -4.54
CA ALA A 176 27.75 -12.35 -5.22
C ALA A 176 26.88 -13.62 -5.04
N GLY A 177 25.55 -13.47 -5.01
CA GLY A 177 24.61 -14.56 -4.79
C GLY A 177 24.35 -14.92 -3.32
N ASN A 178 25.03 -14.29 -2.36
CA ASN A 178 24.76 -14.41 -0.92
C ASN A 178 23.55 -13.57 -0.49
N THR A 179 22.43 -13.79 -1.18
CA THR A 179 21.15 -13.14 -0.94
C THR A 179 20.07 -14.19 -0.75
N GLY A 180 19.10 -13.89 0.10
CA GLY A 180 17.97 -14.71 0.46
C GLY A 180 17.31 -14.16 1.71
N PHE A 181 16.07 -14.55 1.97
CA PHE A 181 15.41 -14.25 3.23
C PHE A 181 16.01 -15.02 4.41
N ALA A 182 16.68 -16.16 4.20
CA ALA A 182 17.53 -16.76 5.23
C ALA A 182 18.63 -15.80 5.70
N THR A 183 19.26 -15.04 4.79
CA THR A 183 20.25 -14.00 5.15
C THR A 183 19.60 -12.67 5.55
N GLY A 184 18.28 -12.54 5.42
CA GLY A 184 17.52 -11.31 5.67
C GLY A 184 17.63 -10.28 4.54
N VAL A 185 18.32 -10.61 3.44
CA VAL A 185 18.61 -9.69 2.32
C VAL A 185 18.23 -10.34 1.01
N ALA A 186 17.14 -9.90 0.38
CA ALA A 186 16.73 -10.35 -0.94
C ALA A 186 16.92 -9.23 -1.97
N LEU A 187 17.32 -9.57 -3.20
CA LEU A 187 17.23 -8.64 -4.33
C LEU A 187 15.82 -8.68 -4.92
N ALA A 188 15.31 -7.54 -5.39
CA ALA A 188 13.98 -7.46 -5.99
C ALA A 188 13.87 -8.39 -7.22
N PRO A 189 12.99 -9.41 -7.18
CA PRO A 189 12.82 -10.35 -8.29
C PRO A 189 12.07 -9.71 -9.45
N GLY A 190 12.00 -10.45 -10.55
CA GLY A 190 11.14 -10.13 -11.69
C GLY A 190 11.86 -10.34 -13.03
N VAL A 191 11.41 -9.60 -14.04
CA VAL A 191 11.85 -9.75 -15.42
C VAL A 191 12.35 -8.44 -15.99
N ASP A 192 13.34 -8.51 -16.87
CA ASP A 192 13.73 -7.43 -17.76
C ASP A 192 12.95 -7.60 -19.06
N VAL A 193 12.41 -6.50 -19.57
CA VAL A 193 11.52 -6.49 -20.73
C VAL A 193 11.99 -5.44 -21.73
N GLU A 194 12.08 -5.82 -22.98
CA GLU A 194 12.32 -4.90 -24.10
C GLU A 194 11.13 -4.93 -25.03
N ALA A 195 10.56 -3.74 -25.29
CA ALA A 195 9.69 -3.53 -26.43
C ALA A 195 10.52 -2.80 -27.51
N SER A 196 10.58 -3.38 -28.71
CA SER A 196 11.13 -2.77 -29.91
C SER A 196 10.11 -2.85 -31.06
N ALA A 197 10.44 -2.23 -32.20
CA ALA A 197 9.65 -2.39 -33.42
C ALA A 197 9.61 -3.85 -33.90
N ASP A 198 10.61 -4.65 -33.52
CA ASP A 198 10.78 -6.06 -33.92
C ASP A 198 10.09 -7.04 -32.95
N GLY A 199 9.39 -6.52 -31.93
CA GLY A 199 8.62 -7.32 -30.98
C GLY A 199 9.06 -7.15 -29.52
N VAL A 200 8.75 -8.17 -28.72
CA VAL A 200 8.89 -8.15 -27.27
C VAL A 200 9.90 -9.20 -26.82
N ARG A 201 10.89 -8.79 -26.03
CA ARG A 201 11.87 -9.71 -25.43
C ARG A 201 11.76 -9.70 -23.92
N LEU A 202 11.87 -10.89 -23.34
CA LEU A 202 11.86 -11.11 -21.89
C LEU A 202 13.16 -11.80 -21.47
N SER A 203 13.81 -11.24 -20.46
CA SER A 203 14.94 -11.88 -19.77
C SER A 203 14.57 -12.01 -18.30
N ARG A 204 14.50 -13.25 -17.81
CA ARG A 204 14.21 -13.51 -16.40
C ARG A 204 15.50 -13.41 -15.61
N ARG A 205 15.49 -12.62 -14.54
CA ARG A 205 16.67 -12.49 -13.66
C ARG A 205 16.86 -13.80 -12.89
N SER A 206 18.11 -14.25 -12.77
CA SER A 206 18.40 -15.49 -12.04
C SER A 206 18.39 -15.26 -10.53
N ALA A 207 18.29 -16.37 -9.78
CA ALA A 207 18.35 -16.41 -8.33
C ALA A 207 19.56 -15.67 -7.72
N ASN A 208 20.68 -15.73 -8.41
CA ASN A 208 21.99 -15.39 -7.87
C ASN A 208 22.50 -14.04 -8.41
N GLY A 209 21.65 -13.31 -9.14
CA GLY A 209 22.00 -12.00 -9.67
C GLY A 209 21.23 -11.57 -10.90
N TRP A 210 21.55 -10.37 -11.35
CA TRP A 210 20.89 -9.65 -12.45
C TRP A 210 21.33 -10.13 -13.85
N GLY A 211 21.90 -11.34 -13.95
CA GLY A 211 22.22 -12.02 -15.20
C GLY A 211 21.38 -13.28 -15.34
N GLY A 212 20.60 -13.39 -16.42
CA GLY A 212 19.76 -14.56 -16.67
C GLY A 212 19.48 -14.76 -18.16
N ALA A 213 19.24 -16.02 -18.53
CA ALA A 213 19.05 -16.48 -19.90
C ALA A 213 17.92 -15.73 -20.62
N SER A 214 18.19 -15.26 -21.84
CA SER A 214 17.19 -14.70 -22.74
C SER A 214 16.36 -15.83 -23.34
N ARG A 215 15.02 -15.74 -23.25
CA ARG A 215 14.14 -16.50 -24.16
C ARG A 215 13.73 -15.53 -25.25
N THR A 216 14.21 -15.78 -26.46
CA THR A 216 13.74 -15.09 -27.67
C THR A 216 12.45 -15.77 -28.13
N GLY A 217 11.29 -15.19 -27.81
CA GLY A 217 10.05 -15.46 -28.53
C GLY A 217 10.02 -14.58 -29.78
N GLY A 218 9.76 -15.16 -30.95
CA GLY A 218 9.64 -14.41 -32.20
C GLY A 218 8.45 -13.44 -32.16
N ALA A 219 8.57 -12.31 -32.85
CA ALA A 219 7.58 -11.23 -33.07
C ALA A 219 6.23 -11.40 -32.35
N GLU A 220 6.21 -11.21 -31.03
CA GLU A 220 4.96 -11.21 -30.26
C GLU A 220 4.43 -9.77 -30.14
N SER A 221 3.12 -9.61 -30.37
CA SER A 221 2.41 -8.33 -30.42
C SER A 221 2.49 -7.54 -29.10
N SER A 222 2.05 -6.27 -29.12
CA SER A 222 1.88 -5.46 -27.90
C SER A 222 0.96 -6.13 -26.85
N GLU A 223 0.06 -7.01 -27.27
CA GLU A 223 -0.81 -7.78 -26.39
C GLU A 223 -0.03 -8.83 -25.60
N CYS A 224 0.97 -9.48 -26.19
CA CYS A 224 1.82 -10.45 -25.50
C CYS A 224 2.71 -9.80 -24.44
N LEU A 225 3.22 -8.58 -24.69
CA LEU A 225 3.90 -7.78 -23.65
C LEU A 225 2.97 -7.49 -22.46
N ALA A 226 1.76 -7.04 -22.76
CA ALA A 226 0.76 -6.75 -21.74
C ALA A 226 0.40 -8.01 -20.93
N ALA A 227 0.26 -9.15 -21.61
CA ALA A 227 0.03 -10.45 -20.97
C ALA A 227 1.21 -10.88 -20.10
N ALA A 228 2.46 -10.75 -20.58
CA ALA A 228 3.65 -11.10 -19.81
C ALA A 228 3.80 -10.26 -18.54
N LEU A 229 3.64 -8.94 -18.65
CA LEU A 229 3.66 -8.04 -17.50
C LEU A 229 2.49 -8.29 -16.54
N ARG A 230 1.30 -8.61 -17.07
CA ARG A 230 0.14 -8.98 -16.26
C ARG A 230 0.39 -10.26 -15.48
N ASN A 231 0.89 -11.30 -16.13
CA ASN A 231 1.21 -12.58 -15.50
C ASN A 231 2.29 -12.42 -14.43
N GLU A 232 3.34 -11.64 -14.70
CA GLU A 232 4.38 -11.39 -13.72
C GLU A 232 3.86 -10.54 -12.54
N ALA A 233 2.94 -9.59 -12.77
CA ALA A 233 2.30 -8.82 -11.69
C ALA A 233 1.39 -9.69 -10.82
N LEU A 234 0.61 -10.57 -11.43
CA LEU A 234 -0.22 -11.55 -10.71
C LEU A 234 0.64 -12.51 -9.90
N LEU A 235 1.77 -12.97 -10.47
CA LEU A 235 2.73 -13.78 -9.75
C LEU A 235 3.30 -13.02 -8.54
N ALA A 236 3.76 -11.79 -8.73
CA ALA A 236 4.24 -10.95 -7.63
C ALA A 236 3.18 -10.78 -6.52
N ALA A 237 1.93 -10.58 -6.90
CA ALA A 237 0.81 -10.42 -5.96
C ALA A 237 0.45 -11.71 -5.22
N ALA A 238 0.49 -12.86 -5.91
CA ALA A 238 0.32 -14.17 -5.27
C ALA A 238 1.32 -14.30 -4.13
N HIS A 239 2.58 -13.92 -4.35
CA HIS A 239 3.68 -14.00 -3.38
C HIS A 239 3.76 -12.83 -2.36
N GLY A 240 2.65 -12.13 -2.11
CA GLY A 240 2.57 -11.08 -1.07
C GLY A 240 3.12 -9.71 -1.50
N GLY A 241 3.44 -9.52 -2.78
CA GLY A 241 3.73 -8.20 -3.35
C GLY A 241 2.46 -7.42 -3.71
N GLU A 242 2.62 -6.13 -4.03
CA GLU A 242 1.54 -5.28 -4.55
C GLU A 242 1.40 -5.34 -6.08
N GLY A 243 2.36 -5.97 -6.78
CA GLY A 243 2.46 -5.98 -8.26
C GLY A 243 3.89 -5.72 -8.74
N LEU A 244 4.08 -4.83 -9.73
CA LEU A 244 5.37 -4.51 -10.33
C LEU A 244 5.75 -3.02 -10.22
N MET A 245 7.05 -2.77 -10.17
CA MET A 245 7.70 -1.48 -10.42
C MET A 245 8.47 -1.57 -11.74
N LEU A 246 8.00 -0.85 -12.75
CA LEU A 246 8.64 -0.70 -14.04
C LEU A 246 9.68 0.42 -14.00
N LYS A 247 10.93 0.11 -14.35
CA LYS A 247 12.07 1.04 -14.25
C LYS A 247 12.95 0.98 -15.50
N PRO A 248 13.18 2.09 -16.21
CA PRO A 248 14.08 2.15 -17.36
C PRO A 248 15.49 1.68 -16.97
N LEU A 249 16.08 0.80 -17.78
CA LEU A 249 17.37 0.18 -17.47
C LEU A 249 18.56 0.99 -17.98
N ASP A 250 18.49 1.43 -19.24
CA ASP A 250 19.58 2.05 -19.97
C ASP A 250 19.24 3.48 -20.38
N LYS A 251 20.28 4.27 -20.68
CA LYS A 251 20.10 5.63 -21.19
C LYS A 251 19.26 5.65 -22.46
N GLY A 252 18.34 6.60 -22.55
CA GLY A 252 17.38 6.68 -23.66
C GLY A 252 16.26 5.62 -23.65
N SER A 253 16.24 4.68 -22.69
CA SER A 253 15.12 3.76 -22.50
C SER A 253 13.91 4.56 -21.99
N ALA A 254 12.77 4.45 -22.68
CA ALA A 254 11.55 5.24 -22.41
C ALA A 254 11.64 6.77 -22.72
N ALA A 255 12.58 7.21 -23.56
CA ALA A 255 12.51 8.55 -24.13
C ALA A 255 11.21 8.70 -24.94
N ARG A 256 10.33 9.62 -24.53
CA ARG A 256 9.13 9.94 -25.32
C ARG A 256 9.57 10.57 -26.65
N LYS A 257 8.90 10.22 -27.75
CA LYS A 257 9.00 11.01 -29.00
C LYS A 257 8.73 12.49 -28.64
N GLY A 258 9.68 13.37 -28.96
CA GLY A 258 9.59 14.80 -28.66
C GLY A 258 10.18 15.27 -27.32
N ALA A 259 10.95 14.44 -26.60
CA ALA A 259 11.68 14.90 -25.43
C ALA A 259 12.68 16.01 -25.82
N ALA A 260 12.60 17.16 -25.14
CA ALA A 260 13.47 18.30 -25.39
C ALA A 260 14.96 17.93 -25.21
N SER A 261 15.83 18.49 -26.06
CA SER A 261 17.28 18.36 -25.91
C SER A 261 17.71 18.89 -24.54
N GLY A 262 18.37 18.05 -23.73
CA GLY A 262 18.75 18.39 -22.35
C GLY A 262 17.84 17.79 -21.27
N ALA A 263 16.79 17.04 -21.64
CA ALA A 263 15.99 16.29 -20.69
C ALA A 263 16.84 15.24 -19.95
N ALA A 264 16.66 15.25 -18.64
CA ALA A 264 17.05 14.24 -17.68
C ALA A 264 16.94 12.80 -18.19
N ASP A 265 17.99 11.99 -18.06
CA ASP A 265 17.89 10.57 -18.40
C ASP A 265 16.98 9.84 -17.39
N PRO A 266 15.93 9.14 -17.84
CA PRO A 266 14.98 8.48 -16.95
C PRO A 266 15.53 7.25 -16.22
N ALA A 267 16.69 6.71 -16.64
CA ALA A 267 17.37 5.59 -15.98
C ALA A 267 18.30 6.03 -14.82
N GLU A 268 18.60 7.33 -14.69
CA GLU A 268 19.37 7.90 -13.59
C GLU A 268 18.53 8.00 -12.31
N TYR A 269 19.18 7.92 -11.14
CA TYR A 269 18.52 8.12 -9.85
C TYR A 269 18.52 9.61 -9.50
N ARG A 270 17.32 10.18 -9.28
CA ARG A 270 17.15 11.61 -9.04
C ARG A 270 16.46 11.87 -7.70
N PRO A 271 17.22 12.13 -6.64
CA PRO A 271 16.65 12.52 -5.35
C PRO A 271 15.79 13.79 -5.51
N ALA A 272 14.76 13.91 -4.67
CA ALA A 272 13.88 15.08 -4.59
C ALA A 272 13.11 15.47 -5.87
N THR A 273 13.27 14.75 -6.98
CA THR A 273 12.51 14.97 -8.21
C THR A 273 11.32 14.01 -8.24
N ARG A 274 10.11 14.52 -8.46
CA ARG A 274 8.93 13.68 -8.74
C ARG A 274 9.01 13.15 -10.17
N SER A 275 10.00 12.30 -10.45
CA SER A 275 10.13 11.69 -11.78
C SER A 275 8.99 10.71 -11.99
N THR A 276 8.40 10.73 -13.19
CA THR A 276 7.48 9.68 -13.64
C THR A 276 8.23 8.53 -14.29
N SER A 277 9.55 8.44 -14.09
CA SER A 277 10.39 7.44 -14.75
C SER A 277 10.10 6.03 -14.24
N TRP A 278 9.71 5.89 -12.98
CA TRP A 278 9.30 4.60 -12.41
C TRP A 278 7.78 4.50 -12.37
N VAL A 279 7.24 3.49 -13.03
CA VAL A 279 5.80 3.24 -13.12
C VAL A 279 5.43 2.06 -12.24
N LYS A 280 4.40 2.22 -11.43
CA LYS A 280 3.85 1.13 -10.62
C LYS A 280 2.67 0.48 -11.33
N LEU A 281 2.73 -0.83 -11.51
CA LEU A 281 1.61 -1.69 -11.87
C LEU A 281 1.17 -2.39 -10.60
N LYS A 282 -0.03 -2.10 -10.11
CA LYS A 282 -0.59 -2.72 -8.91
C LYS A 282 -1.62 -3.76 -9.29
N VAL A 283 -1.72 -4.82 -8.49
CA VAL A 283 -2.81 -5.79 -8.58
C VAL A 283 -3.85 -5.46 -7.51
N ASP A 284 -5.07 -5.19 -7.95
CA ASP A 284 -6.25 -5.02 -7.10
C ASP A 284 -7.35 -6.01 -7.53
N ALA A 285 -8.52 -5.94 -6.88
CA ALA A 285 -9.67 -6.80 -7.19
C ALA A 285 -10.11 -6.71 -8.66
N GLN A 286 -9.78 -5.61 -9.35
CA GLN A 286 -10.08 -5.40 -10.76
C GLN A 286 -8.94 -5.85 -11.69
N GLY A 287 -7.90 -6.49 -11.15
CA GLY A 287 -6.74 -6.98 -11.87
C GLY A 287 -5.55 -6.02 -11.86
N VAL A 288 -4.73 -6.07 -12.91
CA VAL A 288 -3.46 -5.35 -12.98
C VAL A 288 -3.68 -3.93 -13.53
N ARG A 289 -3.39 -2.89 -12.75
CA ARG A 289 -3.56 -1.48 -13.13
C ARG A 289 -2.29 -0.66 -12.91
N SER A 290 -2.01 0.27 -13.83
CA SER A 290 -0.98 1.29 -13.60
C SER A 290 -1.55 2.46 -12.80
N LYS A 291 -0.77 3.01 -11.85
CA LYS A 291 -1.13 4.26 -11.15
C LYS A 291 -0.36 5.47 -11.70
N ALA A 292 -0.04 5.42 -13.01
CA ALA A 292 0.34 6.62 -13.76
C ALA A 292 -0.84 7.61 -13.74
N PRO A 293 -0.59 8.94 -13.80
CA PRO A 293 -1.67 9.88 -14.08
C PRO A 293 -2.14 9.61 -15.51
N ALA A 294 -3.16 8.77 -15.67
CA ALA A 294 -3.93 8.73 -16.89
C ALA A 294 -4.82 9.97 -16.88
N ALA A 295 -4.59 10.86 -17.84
CA ALA A 295 -5.69 11.59 -18.42
C ALA A 295 -6.69 10.54 -18.90
N ASP A 296 -7.94 10.67 -18.46
CA ASP A 296 -9.08 9.89 -18.95
C ASP A 296 -9.03 8.38 -18.64
N ALA A 297 -9.27 8.02 -17.37
CA ALA A 297 -9.59 6.64 -16.99
C ALA A 297 -11.11 6.46 -16.82
N ALA A 298 -11.73 5.78 -17.79
CA ALA A 298 -13.09 5.29 -17.68
C ALA A 298 -13.21 4.16 -16.63
N VAL A 299 -14.16 4.37 -15.72
CA VAL A 299 -15.03 3.48 -14.94
C VAL A 299 -14.79 1.96 -15.04
N GLY A 300 -14.58 1.34 -13.87
CA GLY A 300 -14.62 -0.12 -13.69
C GLY A 300 -13.98 -0.62 -12.39
N GLY A 301 -14.75 -0.64 -11.29
CA GLY A 301 -14.56 -1.50 -10.11
C GLY A 301 -14.13 -0.84 -8.79
N ASP A 302 -14.88 -1.23 -7.75
CA ASP A 302 -14.91 -0.93 -6.31
C ASP A 302 -14.93 0.55 -5.91
N THR A 303 -16.06 1.19 -6.19
CA THR A 303 -16.39 2.53 -5.70
C THR A 303 -17.65 2.46 -4.85
N LEU A 304 -17.70 3.24 -3.78
CA LEU A 304 -18.89 3.46 -2.97
C LEU A 304 -19.47 4.83 -3.32
N ASP A 305 -20.79 4.91 -3.46
CA ASP A 305 -21.49 6.20 -3.61
C ASP A 305 -21.86 6.70 -2.21
N LEU A 306 -21.13 7.69 -1.69
CA LEU A 306 -21.22 8.13 -0.29
C LEU A 306 -21.80 9.54 -0.16
N ILE A 307 -22.54 9.79 0.92
CA ILE A 307 -23.18 11.08 1.19
C ILE A 307 -22.19 11.97 1.95
N VAL A 308 -22.08 13.24 1.54
CA VAL A 308 -21.26 14.24 2.24
C VAL A 308 -22.01 14.72 3.48
N VAL A 309 -21.40 14.58 4.66
CA VAL A 309 -22.05 14.93 5.94
C VAL A 309 -21.47 16.20 6.58
N GLY A 310 -20.26 16.59 6.19
CA GLY A 310 -19.60 17.74 6.78
C GLY A 310 -18.27 18.07 6.13
N ALA A 311 -17.72 19.23 6.50
CA ALA A 311 -16.50 19.79 5.96
C ALA A 311 -15.47 20.13 7.05
N PHE A 312 -14.20 19.96 6.70
CA PHE A 312 -13.07 20.32 7.56
C PHE A 312 -12.36 21.56 7.01
N ARG A 313 -12.21 22.61 7.81
CA ARG A 313 -11.43 23.79 7.43
C ARG A 313 -10.02 23.40 7.02
N GLY A 314 -9.58 23.89 5.87
CA GLY A 314 -8.26 23.60 5.34
C GLY A 314 -7.16 24.32 6.11
N LYS A 315 -5.92 23.83 5.96
CA LYS A 315 -4.71 24.42 6.54
C LYS A 315 -3.71 24.71 5.42
N GLY A 316 -2.80 25.66 5.64
CA GLY A 316 -1.76 26.02 4.67
C GLY A 316 -2.34 26.45 3.33
N ARG A 317 -1.92 25.80 2.23
CA ARG A 317 -2.40 26.11 0.86
C ARG A 317 -3.92 25.99 0.68
N ARG A 318 -4.63 25.27 1.55
CA ARG A 318 -6.10 25.12 1.52
C ARG A 318 -6.84 25.98 2.54
N ALA A 319 -6.20 26.98 3.14
CA ALA A 319 -6.79 27.77 4.24
C ALA A 319 -8.03 28.59 3.85
N LYS A 320 -8.24 28.89 2.56
CA LYS A 320 -9.36 29.72 2.06
C LYS A 320 -10.72 29.01 2.04
N GLY A 321 -10.79 27.74 2.42
CA GLY A 321 -12.01 26.93 2.34
C GLY A 321 -11.88 25.57 3.02
N PRO A 322 -12.80 24.64 2.75
CA PRO A 322 -12.69 23.28 3.24
C PRO A 322 -11.51 22.56 2.60
N GLY A 323 -10.67 21.92 3.42
CA GLY A 323 -9.52 21.14 2.96
C GLY A 323 -9.78 19.63 2.85
N ALA A 324 -10.89 19.18 3.42
CA ALA A 324 -11.38 17.80 3.38
C ALA A 324 -12.88 17.76 3.74
N PHE A 325 -13.52 16.63 3.48
CA PHE A 325 -14.95 16.39 3.75
C PHE A 325 -15.13 15.07 4.52
N LEU A 326 -16.15 15.00 5.36
CA LEU A 326 -16.60 13.76 6.00
C LEU A 326 -17.69 13.17 5.11
N VAL A 327 -17.60 11.87 4.83
CA VAL A 327 -18.61 11.14 4.05
C VAL A 327 -19.12 9.92 4.81
N GLY A 328 -20.36 9.53 4.51
CA GLY A 328 -21.05 8.41 5.14
C GLY A 328 -21.85 7.55 4.17
N CYS A 329 -22.21 6.36 4.63
CA CYS A 329 -23.07 5.40 3.95
C CYS A 329 -24.45 5.36 4.61
N LEU A 330 -25.46 4.82 3.94
CA LEU A 330 -26.79 4.62 4.50
C LEU A 330 -26.73 3.60 5.65
N ALA A 331 -27.37 3.95 6.77
CA ALA A 331 -27.53 3.06 7.92
C ALA A 331 -28.38 1.83 7.56
N ASP A 332 -28.01 0.67 8.11
CA ASP A 332 -28.83 -0.54 8.06
C ASP A 332 -30.10 -0.35 8.91
N GLU A 333 -31.25 -0.82 8.41
CA GLU A 333 -32.55 -0.75 9.10
C GLU A 333 -32.50 -1.34 10.52
N ARG A 334 -31.67 -2.37 10.74
CA ARG A 334 -31.52 -3.04 12.05
C ARG A 334 -30.80 -2.20 13.09
N GLY A 335 -30.06 -1.18 12.65
CA GLY A 335 -29.34 -0.25 13.52
C GLY A 335 -30.07 1.07 13.76
N SER A 336 -31.19 1.32 13.08
CA SER A 336 -31.93 2.58 13.27
C SER A 336 -32.55 2.63 14.67
N GLU A 337 -32.24 3.67 15.43
CA GLU A 337 -32.82 3.88 16.77
C GLU A 337 -34.35 4.06 16.70
N THR A 338 -34.89 4.48 15.55
CA THR A 338 -36.33 4.62 15.30
C THR A 338 -37.10 3.30 15.20
N GLY A 339 -36.40 2.17 15.04
CA GLY A 339 -37.02 0.84 14.87
C GLY A 339 -37.35 0.07 16.15
N ARG A 340 -37.03 0.60 17.35
CA ARG A 340 -37.19 -0.15 18.62
C ARG A 340 -38.56 -0.08 19.29
N GLY A 341 -39.59 0.52 18.67
CA GLY A 341 -40.90 0.66 19.35
C GLY A 341 -42.14 0.98 18.51
N GLY A 342 -42.15 0.75 17.19
CA GLY A 342 -43.26 1.16 16.32
C GLY A 342 -44.04 0.00 15.67
N SER A 343 -45.36 0.02 15.80
CA SER A 343 -46.32 -0.84 15.11
C SER A 343 -46.10 -0.90 13.59
N ARG A 344 -46.33 -2.07 12.97
CA ARG A 344 -46.43 -2.24 11.51
C ARG A 344 -47.66 -1.52 10.96
N THR A 345 -47.55 -0.23 10.69
CA THR A 345 -48.56 0.52 9.94
C THR A 345 -47.87 1.40 8.90
N THR A 346 -48.20 1.12 7.63
CA THR A 346 -47.95 1.89 6.38
C THR A 346 -46.49 2.21 5.98
N PRO A 347 -46.13 2.03 4.68
CA PRO A 347 -44.82 2.40 4.15
C PRO A 347 -44.78 3.90 3.87
N GLU A 348 -44.65 4.72 4.92
CA GLU A 348 -44.18 6.10 4.74
C GLU A 348 -42.67 6.07 4.47
N ALA A 349 -42.18 6.99 3.61
CA ALA A 349 -40.77 7.10 3.27
C ALA A 349 -39.94 7.34 4.54
N ARG A 350 -39.06 6.39 4.88
CA ARG A 350 -38.22 6.48 6.09
C ARG A 350 -37.27 7.68 5.97
N PRO A 351 -37.01 8.39 7.08
CA PRO A 351 -36.03 9.48 7.07
C PRO A 351 -34.65 8.92 6.74
N LEU A 352 -33.90 9.66 5.91
CA LEU A 352 -32.52 9.37 5.55
C LEU A 352 -31.67 9.29 6.84
N GLU A 353 -30.98 8.17 7.07
CA GLU A 353 -30.05 8.01 8.20
C GLU A 353 -28.67 7.60 7.66
N VAL A 354 -27.64 8.40 7.95
CA VAL A 354 -26.29 8.25 7.39
C VAL A 354 -25.27 7.98 8.49
N VAL A 355 -24.42 6.98 8.28
CA VAL A 355 -23.32 6.60 9.19
C VAL A 355 -21.99 7.05 8.58
N PRO A 356 -21.22 7.92 9.24
CA PRO A 356 -19.91 8.34 8.78
C PRO A 356 -18.94 7.15 8.65
N VAL A 357 -18.16 7.13 7.56
CA VAL A 357 -17.22 6.03 7.25
C VAL A 357 -15.81 6.51 6.91
N ALA A 358 -15.66 7.73 6.37
CA ALA A 358 -14.34 8.19 5.93
C ALA A 358 -14.22 9.71 5.85
N ARG A 359 -12.98 10.19 6.00
CA ARG A 359 -12.58 11.56 5.65
C ARG A 359 -11.92 11.60 4.28
N ILE A 360 -12.43 12.45 3.38
CA ILE A 360 -11.93 12.63 2.01
C ILE A 360 -11.14 13.93 1.92
N GLY A 361 -9.82 13.82 1.80
CA GLY A 361 -8.92 14.95 1.52
C GLY A 361 -8.21 14.87 0.15
N THR A 362 -8.46 13.81 -0.61
CA THR A 362 -7.76 13.50 -1.87
C THR A 362 -8.77 13.18 -2.98
N GLY A 363 -8.37 13.39 -4.24
CA GLY A 363 -9.30 13.35 -5.39
C GLY A 363 -10.03 14.67 -5.63
N LEU A 364 -9.61 15.75 -4.96
CA LEU A 364 -10.17 17.09 -5.07
C LEU A 364 -9.17 17.97 -5.83
N SER A 365 -9.56 18.48 -7.01
CA SER A 365 -8.78 19.51 -7.71
C SER A 365 -8.92 20.86 -7.00
N ASP A 366 -8.05 21.82 -7.33
CA ASP A 366 -8.16 23.17 -6.76
C ASP A 366 -9.49 23.84 -7.14
N ALA A 367 -9.99 23.60 -8.36
CA ALA A 367 -11.30 24.06 -8.82
C ALA A 367 -12.46 23.38 -8.06
N ASP A 368 -12.35 22.09 -7.73
CA ASP A 368 -13.34 21.42 -6.90
C ASP A 368 -13.38 22.00 -5.49
N LEU A 369 -12.22 22.27 -4.88
CA LEU A 369 -12.14 22.87 -3.54
C LEU A 369 -12.77 24.25 -3.48
N GLU A 370 -12.60 25.05 -4.54
CA GLU A 370 -13.25 26.36 -4.68
C GLU A 370 -14.77 26.21 -4.82
N ARG A 371 -15.24 25.42 -5.80
CA ARG A 371 -16.66 25.14 -6.05
C ARG A 371 -17.38 24.56 -4.81
N PHE A 372 -16.74 23.63 -4.12
CA PHE A 372 -17.31 23.01 -2.92
C PHE A 372 -17.26 23.95 -1.72
N GLY A 373 -16.22 24.79 -1.63
CA GLY A 373 -16.12 25.82 -0.62
C GLY A 373 -17.22 26.88 -0.75
N GLU A 374 -17.58 27.27 -1.96
CA GLU A 374 -18.71 28.16 -2.21
C GLU A 374 -20.04 27.54 -1.78
N ARG A 375 -20.29 26.27 -2.12
CA ARG A 375 -21.50 25.56 -1.67
C ARG A 375 -21.61 25.46 -0.16
N VAL A 376 -20.51 25.13 0.54
CA VAL A 376 -20.49 25.08 2.01
C VAL A 376 -20.78 26.47 2.60
N ARG A 377 -20.17 27.53 2.06
CA ARG A 377 -20.43 28.90 2.52
C ARG A 377 -21.88 29.34 2.28
N ALA A 378 -22.46 28.97 1.14
CA ALA A 378 -23.85 29.24 0.84
C ALA A 378 -24.79 28.51 1.81
N ALA A 379 -24.52 27.24 2.11
CA ALA A 379 -25.28 26.47 3.11
C ALA A 379 -25.15 27.08 4.52
N GLU A 380 -23.94 27.49 4.93
CA GLU A 380 -23.74 28.20 6.21
C GLU A 380 -24.55 29.52 6.26
N ALA A 381 -24.57 30.28 5.16
CA ALA A 381 -25.33 31.53 5.07
C ALA A 381 -26.86 31.30 5.07
N ALA A 382 -27.32 30.18 4.53
CA ALA A 382 -28.73 29.76 4.53
C ALA A 382 -29.18 29.16 5.87
N GLY A 383 -28.26 28.92 6.82
CA GLY A 383 -28.56 28.20 8.05
C GLY A 383 -28.72 26.68 7.86
N GLU A 384 -28.28 26.16 6.71
CA GLU A 384 -28.32 24.76 6.32
C GLU A 384 -26.98 24.04 6.59
N ALA A 385 -26.05 24.72 7.27
CA ALA A 385 -24.82 24.14 7.77
C ALA A 385 -24.33 24.87 9.03
N GLY A 386 -23.69 24.15 9.95
CA GLY A 386 -23.27 24.73 11.24
C GLY A 386 -22.35 23.85 12.08
N PRO A 387 -22.02 24.27 13.31
CA PRO A 387 -21.07 23.55 14.17
C PRO A 387 -21.64 22.27 14.80
N GLU A 388 -22.96 22.15 14.84
CA GLU A 388 -23.65 21.01 15.46
C GLU A 388 -24.09 19.98 14.41
N PRO A 389 -24.01 18.67 14.71
CA PRO A 389 -24.41 17.61 13.79
C PRO A 389 -25.93 17.55 13.58
N PRO A 390 -26.40 17.22 12.37
CA PRO A 390 -27.83 17.08 12.10
C PRO A 390 -28.40 15.75 12.60
N GLY A 391 -29.72 15.70 12.82
CA GLY A 391 -30.42 14.51 13.29
C GLY A 391 -30.44 13.32 12.31
N TRP A 392 -30.15 13.54 11.02
CA TRP A 392 -30.06 12.48 10.01
C TRP A 392 -28.69 11.79 9.97
N VAL A 393 -27.72 12.22 10.79
CA VAL A 393 -26.40 11.57 10.89
C VAL A 393 -26.32 10.77 12.19
N ARG A 394 -26.15 9.44 12.06
CA ARG A 394 -25.86 8.57 13.20
C ARG A 394 -24.40 8.71 13.60
N LEU A 395 -24.14 9.52 14.62
CA LEU A 395 -22.78 9.79 15.08
C LEU A 395 -22.16 8.57 15.74
N PRO A 396 -20.93 8.19 15.37
CA PRO A 396 -20.20 7.16 16.08
C PRO A 396 -19.95 7.61 17.52
N LYS A 397 -20.21 6.73 18.51
CA LYS A 397 -20.03 7.03 19.94
C LYS A 397 -18.57 7.35 20.29
N ARG A 398 -17.64 6.81 19.50
CA ARG A 398 -16.18 6.98 19.67
C ARG A 398 -15.60 8.12 18.82
N LEU A 399 -16.41 8.86 18.06
CA LEU A 399 -15.92 10.00 17.29
C LEU A 399 -15.61 11.18 18.22
N SER A 400 -14.32 11.48 18.39
CA SER A 400 -13.91 12.61 19.23
C SER A 400 -14.25 13.95 18.58
N LYS A 401 -14.55 14.97 19.40
CA LYS A 401 -14.77 16.35 18.91
C LYS A 401 -13.61 16.88 18.06
N ALA A 402 -12.37 16.49 18.39
CA ALA A 402 -11.18 16.88 17.63
C ALA A 402 -11.13 16.29 16.21
N ARG A 403 -11.88 15.22 15.95
CA ARG A 403 -11.97 14.56 14.64
C ARG A 403 -13.32 14.73 13.94
N ALA A 404 -14.27 15.40 14.59
CA ALA A 404 -15.49 15.86 13.96
C ALA A 404 -15.20 16.96 12.91
N PRO A 405 -16.02 17.08 11.86
CA PRO A 405 -15.96 18.21 10.94
C PRO A 405 -16.20 19.52 11.68
N HIS A 406 -15.66 20.61 11.11
CA HIS A 406 -15.84 21.95 11.69
C HIS A 406 -17.19 22.56 11.30
N VAL A 407 -17.75 22.07 10.20
CA VAL A 407 -19.03 22.48 9.62
C VAL A 407 -19.77 21.20 9.25
N TRP A 408 -20.89 20.95 9.88
CA TRP A 408 -21.85 19.90 9.53
C TRP A 408 -22.87 20.44 8.55
N LEU A 409 -23.25 19.63 7.57
CA LEU A 409 -24.29 19.99 6.61
C LEU A 409 -25.63 19.55 7.20
N HIS A 410 -26.56 20.47 7.39
CA HIS A 410 -27.90 20.18 7.90
C HIS A 410 -28.86 19.76 6.79
N ASP A 411 -28.63 20.23 5.56
CA ASP A 411 -29.25 19.66 4.37
C ASP A 411 -28.35 18.62 3.69
N ALA A 412 -28.80 17.37 3.67
CA ALA A 412 -28.11 16.27 3.01
C ALA A 412 -27.96 16.52 1.49
N THR A 413 -28.81 17.34 0.88
CA THR A 413 -28.82 17.62 -0.56
C THR A 413 -27.83 18.71 -1.00
N THR A 414 -27.13 19.35 -0.06
CA THR A 414 -26.03 20.31 -0.33
C THR A 414 -25.04 19.77 -1.36
N PHE A 415 -24.77 18.47 -1.31
CA PHE A 415 -24.03 17.74 -2.34
C PHE A 415 -24.84 16.54 -2.83
N PRO A 416 -24.80 16.22 -4.14
CA PRO A 416 -25.20 14.89 -4.58
C PRO A 416 -24.25 13.84 -3.99
N PRO A 417 -24.62 12.55 -3.99
CA PRO A 417 -23.71 11.48 -3.59
C PRO A 417 -22.36 11.56 -4.32
N TRP A 418 -21.29 11.16 -3.65
CA TRP A 418 -19.94 11.16 -4.19
C TRP A 418 -19.50 9.75 -4.50
N GLU A 419 -19.06 9.51 -5.74
CA GLU A 419 -18.39 8.27 -6.08
C GLU A 419 -16.99 8.31 -5.48
N VAL A 420 -16.77 7.48 -4.45
CA VAL A 420 -15.53 7.40 -3.69
C VAL A 420 -14.87 6.07 -3.95
N LYS A 421 -13.61 6.12 -4.35
CA LYS A 421 -12.77 4.93 -4.50
C LYS A 421 -11.92 4.73 -3.26
N ALA A 422 -11.93 3.51 -2.72
CA ALA A 422 -11.07 3.09 -1.63
C ALA A 422 -10.19 1.91 -2.05
N THR A 423 -9.12 1.65 -1.31
CA THR A 423 -8.29 0.45 -1.53
C THR A 423 -8.84 -0.76 -0.79
N GLU A 424 -9.33 -0.54 0.44
CA GLU A 424 -9.94 -1.58 1.27
C GLU A 424 -10.80 -0.92 2.35
N ALA A 425 -11.73 -1.69 2.94
CA ALA A 425 -12.42 -1.33 4.17
C ALA A 425 -11.72 -2.01 5.37
N THR A 426 -11.20 -1.21 6.30
CA THR A 426 -10.42 -1.68 7.46
C THR A 426 -11.17 -1.48 8.78
N PRO A 427 -11.05 -2.39 9.77
CA PRO A 427 -11.63 -2.19 11.09
C PRO A 427 -11.25 -0.83 11.68
N SER A 428 -12.24 -0.11 12.19
CA SER A 428 -12.09 1.26 12.70
C SER A 428 -12.31 1.30 14.20
N ALA A 429 -11.43 2.00 14.91
CA ALA A 429 -11.65 2.34 16.32
C ALA A 429 -12.65 3.50 16.49
N GLU A 430 -12.97 4.22 15.40
CA GLU A 430 -13.66 5.52 15.46
C GLU A 430 -15.03 5.50 14.81
N TYR A 431 -15.15 4.78 13.69
CA TYR A 431 -16.34 4.72 12.86
C TYR A 431 -17.11 3.44 13.15
N GLU A 432 -18.43 3.52 13.05
CA GLU A 432 -19.35 2.43 13.35
C GLU A 432 -20.04 1.88 12.08
N ALA A 433 -19.70 2.39 10.90
CA ALA A 433 -20.23 1.91 9.63
C ALA A 433 -19.95 0.40 9.45
N GLY A 434 -21.01 -0.38 9.25
CA GLY A 434 -20.94 -1.83 9.08
C GLY A 434 -20.99 -2.62 10.40
N SER A 435 -20.97 -1.95 11.56
CA SER A 435 -21.01 -2.62 12.88
C SER A 435 -22.32 -3.39 13.11
N PHE A 436 -23.46 -2.83 12.70
CA PHE A 436 -24.76 -3.49 12.77
C PHE A 436 -24.90 -4.61 11.74
N ALA A 437 -24.49 -4.37 10.49
CA ALA A 437 -24.56 -5.35 9.41
C ALA A 437 -23.81 -6.65 9.76
N ARG A 438 -22.70 -6.56 10.50
CA ARG A 438 -21.90 -7.72 10.96
C ARG A 438 -22.21 -8.21 12.38
N GLN A 439 -23.18 -7.62 13.07
CA GLN A 439 -23.50 -7.90 14.47
C GLN A 439 -22.27 -7.80 15.41
N ALA A 440 -21.47 -6.74 15.28
CA ALA A 440 -20.26 -6.54 16.08
C ALA A 440 -20.61 -6.27 17.56
N GLN A 441 -20.14 -7.15 18.46
CA GLN A 441 -20.41 -7.05 19.91
C GLN A 441 -19.78 -5.81 20.57
N ASP A 442 -18.66 -5.32 20.03
CA ASP A 442 -17.95 -4.11 20.48
C ASP A 442 -18.43 -2.82 19.78
N GLY A 443 -19.38 -2.96 18.84
CA GLY A 443 -19.85 -1.89 17.97
C GLY A 443 -18.78 -1.32 17.04
N ALA A 444 -17.64 -1.99 16.83
CA ALA A 444 -16.59 -1.52 15.93
C ALA A 444 -17.01 -1.68 14.46
N GLY A 445 -16.98 -0.58 13.70
CA GLY A 445 -17.26 -0.56 12.28
C GLY A 445 -15.99 -0.55 11.43
N PHE A 446 -16.12 0.00 10.23
CA PHE A 446 -15.04 0.11 9.25
C PHE A 446 -14.72 1.56 8.90
N SER A 447 -13.51 1.76 8.41
CA SER A 447 -13.02 2.99 7.78
C SER A 447 -12.41 2.64 6.43
N LEU A 448 -12.52 3.55 5.47
CA LEU A 448 -11.95 3.35 4.14
C LEU A 448 -10.46 3.71 4.10
N ARG A 449 -9.64 2.82 3.53
CA ARG A 449 -8.21 3.08 3.32
C ARG A 449 -7.98 3.79 1.98
N PHE A 450 -7.20 4.87 2.05
CA PHE A 450 -6.87 5.75 0.91
C PHE A 450 -8.08 6.22 0.09
N PRO A 451 -9.16 6.71 0.73
CA PRO A 451 -10.37 7.08 0.01
C PRO A 451 -10.14 8.35 -0.81
N ARG A 452 -10.65 8.35 -2.04
CA ARG A 452 -10.51 9.45 -2.99
C ARG A 452 -11.84 9.73 -3.67
N LEU A 453 -12.18 11.01 -3.78
CA LEU A 453 -13.26 11.40 -4.67
C LEU A 453 -12.88 11.04 -6.12
N VAL A 454 -13.79 10.35 -6.80
CA VAL A 454 -13.75 10.14 -8.25
C VAL A 454 -14.55 11.23 -8.93
N ARG A 455 -15.82 11.40 -8.55
CA ARG A 455 -16.73 12.43 -9.09
C ARG A 455 -17.98 12.61 -8.22
N GLU A 456 -18.71 13.70 -8.44
CA GLU A 456 -20.08 13.88 -7.97
C GLU A 456 -21.05 12.99 -8.80
N ARG A 457 -22.12 12.52 -8.16
CA ARG A 457 -23.17 11.66 -8.75
C ARG A 457 -24.54 12.34 -8.74
N PRO A 458 -24.74 13.44 -9.48
CA PRO A 458 -26.05 14.07 -9.59
C PRO A 458 -27.10 13.15 -10.22
N ASP A 459 -26.66 12.09 -10.90
CA ASP A 459 -27.50 11.05 -11.48
C ASP A 459 -28.07 10.06 -10.44
N LYS A 460 -27.62 10.12 -9.18
CA LYS A 460 -28.02 9.18 -8.14
C LYS A 460 -28.71 9.90 -6.97
N PRO A 461 -29.93 9.51 -6.58
CA PRO A 461 -30.57 10.04 -5.38
C PRO A 461 -29.92 9.46 -4.11
N HIS A 462 -29.98 10.18 -2.99
CA HIS A 462 -29.32 9.83 -1.73
C HIS A 462 -29.81 8.49 -1.14
N GLU A 463 -31.08 8.14 -1.35
CA GLU A 463 -31.68 6.87 -0.92
C GLU A 463 -31.08 5.65 -1.63
N ARG A 464 -30.36 5.88 -2.73
CA ARG A 464 -29.61 4.84 -3.46
C ARG A 464 -28.11 4.91 -3.19
N ALA A 465 -27.64 5.72 -2.25
CA ALA A 465 -26.24 5.71 -1.82
C ALA A 465 -25.84 4.32 -1.29
N SER A 466 -24.54 4.06 -1.23
CA SER A 466 -24.00 2.83 -0.65
C SER A 466 -24.40 2.68 0.81
N THR A 467 -24.65 1.46 1.21
CA THR A 467 -25.14 1.04 2.53
C THR A 467 -24.01 0.52 3.41
N GLU A 468 -24.28 0.34 4.70
CA GLU A 468 -23.37 -0.37 5.61
C GLU A 468 -23.02 -1.78 5.10
N ALA A 469 -23.95 -2.48 4.44
CA ALA A 469 -23.70 -3.79 3.85
C ALA A 469 -22.68 -3.72 2.70
N ASP A 470 -22.71 -2.66 1.88
CA ASP A 470 -21.71 -2.46 0.81
C ASP A 470 -20.31 -2.22 1.39
N VAL A 471 -20.22 -1.54 2.54
CA VAL A 471 -18.95 -1.33 3.25
C VAL A 471 -18.41 -2.65 3.81
N VAL A 472 -19.27 -3.52 4.35
CA VAL A 472 -18.88 -4.86 4.81
C VAL A 472 -18.48 -5.73 3.62
N ALA A 473 -19.24 -5.72 2.53
CA ALA A 473 -18.92 -6.46 1.32
C ALA A 473 -17.55 -6.07 0.77
N LEU A 474 -17.19 -4.77 0.79
CA LEU A 474 -15.85 -4.33 0.42
C LEU A 474 -14.78 -4.95 1.32
N SER A 475 -15.00 -5.01 2.65
CA SER A 475 -14.08 -5.68 3.57
C SER A 475 -13.98 -7.20 3.36
N GLU A 476 -15.07 -7.85 2.97
CA GLU A 476 -15.12 -9.31 2.77
C GLU A 476 -14.53 -9.70 1.43
N GLN A 477 -14.75 -8.90 0.38
CA GLN A 477 -14.12 -9.05 -0.91
C GLN A 477 -12.59 -8.96 -0.77
N ASP A 478 -12.07 -8.02 0.03
CA ASP A 478 -10.64 -7.96 0.34
C ASP A 478 -10.12 -9.21 1.09
N ARG A 479 -10.96 -9.82 1.95
CA ARG A 479 -10.62 -11.07 2.66
C ARG A 479 -10.65 -12.28 1.74
N CYS A 480 -11.68 -12.39 0.89
CA CYS A 480 -11.83 -13.45 -0.09
C CYS A 480 -10.78 -13.34 -1.19
N ASP A 481 -10.45 -12.15 -1.67
CA ASP A 481 -9.31 -11.93 -2.55
C ASP A 481 -8.00 -12.26 -1.84
N GLY A 482 -7.89 -11.92 -0.56
CA GLY A 482 -6.79 -12.37 0.30
C GLY A 482 -6.72 -13.89 0.48
N GLN A 483 -7.84 -14.61 0.42
CA GLN A 483 -7.93 -16.07 0.52
C GLN A 483 -7.78 -16.77 -0.84
N ALA A 484 -8.29 -16.20 -1.92
CA ALA A 484 -8.14 -16.68 -3.29
C ALA A 484 -6.74 -16.39 -3.86
N ARG A 485 -6.02 -15.39 -3.31
CA ARG A 485 -4.57 -15.23 -3.49
C ARG A 485 -3.75 -16.24 -2.66
N ARG A 486 -4.37 -16.89 -1.65
CA ARG A 486 -3.73 -17.92 -0.80
C ARG A 486 -4.01 -19.35 -1.29
N ALA A 487 -5.14 -19.58 -1.96
CA ALA A 487 -5.47 -20.80 -2.71
C ALA A 487 -4.76 -20.77 -4.07
#